data_AF-A0AAV6T1C3-F1
#
_entry.id   AF-A0AAV6T1C3-F1
#
_cell.length_a   1.000
_cell.length_b   1.000
_cell.length_c   1.000
_cell.angle_alpha   90.00
_cell.angle_beta   90.00
_cell.angle_gamma   90.00
#
_symmetry.space_group_name_H-M   'P 1'
#
loop_
_entity.id
_entity.type
_entity.pdbx_description
1 polymer ?
#
loop_
_entity_poly.entity_id
_entity_poly.type
_entity_poly.pdbx_seq_one_letter_code
_entity_poly.pdbx_strand_id
1 'polypeptide(L)'
;METVALPQTHTPSHQDDTPSTTTQSSQQAEVVILIDSGSLLMRRSFSQDIEQIKCQNTKKALGLLSEEHIGRPTHIIIHTGTNDLRMQQEKVATSIRAVIEKASTTFP
;
A
#
# COMPACT_ATOMS: atom_id res chain seq x y z
N MET A 1 -68.60 29.58 -1.93
CA MET A 1 -68.91 28.17 -1.65
C MET A 1 -67.84 27.67 -0.69
N GLU A 2 -68.19 27.55 0.58
CA GLU A 2 -67.35 26.91 1.61
C GLU A 2 -67.37 25.38 1.41
N THR A 3 -66.23 24.74 1.68
CA THR A 3 -66.22 23.36 2.18
C THR A 3 -65.11 23.24 3.22
N VAL A 4 -65.49 22.84 4.43
CA VAL A 4 -64.61 22.50 5.56
C VAL A 4 -64.33 20.99 5.52
N ALA A 5 -63.09 20.57 5.81
CA ALA A 5 -62.77 19.25 6.37
C ALA A 5 -61.41 19.24 7.10
N LEU A 6 -61.37 18.47 8.19
CA LEU A 6 -60.45 18.44 9.35
C LEU A 6 -59.29 17.41 9.20
N PRO A 7 -58.38 17.23 10.19
CA PRO A 7 -56.94 17.00 9.99
C PRO A 7 -56.54 15.52 9.95
N GLN A 8 -55.34 15.23 9.42
CA GLN A 8 -54.70 13.91 9.56
C GLN A 8 -53.27 14.01 10.08
N THR A 9 -53.08 13.38 11.23
CA THR A 9 -51.86 13.16 11.99
C THR A 9 -50.95 12.17 11.25
N HIS A 10 -49.69 12.52 10.99
CA HIS A 10 -48.66 11.56 10.63
C HIS A 10 -47.43 11.72 11.54
N THR A 11 -47.02 10.58 12.08
CA THR A 11 -46.00 10.29 13.09
C THR A 11 -44.61 10.84 12.78
N PRO A 12 -43.80 11.21 13.80
CA PRO A 12 -42.38 11.48 13.60
C PRO A 12 -41.64 10.16 13.39
N SER A 13 -41.21 9.88 12.15
CA SER A 13 -40.18 8.88 11.89
C SER A 13 -38.86 9.41 12.43
N HIS A 14 -38.34 8.75 13.47
CA HIS A 14 -36.97 8.89 13.94
C HIS A 14 -36.02 8.69 12.75
N GLN A 15 -35.33 9.75 12.36
CA GLN A 15 -34.10 9.63 11.59
C GLN A 15 -33.02 9.17 12.57
N ASP A 16 -32.71 7.87 12.52
CA ASP A 16 -31.44 7.37 13.03
C ASP A 16 -30.34 7.98 12.15
N ASP A 17 -29.79 9.11 12.60
CA ASP A 17 -28.50 9.64 12.16
C ASP A 17 -27.42 8.60 12.51
N THR A 18 -27.26 7.60 11.64
CA THR A 18 -26.05 6.80 11.62
C THR A 18 -25.05 7.55 10.75
N PRO A 19 -23.98 8.14 11.32
CA PRO A 19 -22.91 8.67 10.50
C PRO A 19 -22.31 7.48 9.76
N SER A 20 -22.53 7.44 8.45
CA SER A 20 -21.78 6.57 7.56
C SER A 20 -20.32 7.01 7.70
N THR A 21 -19.56 6.28 8.51
CA THR A 21 -18.12 6.41 8.58
C THR A 21 -17.60 6.03 7.21
N THR A 22 -17.42 7.02 6.35
CA THR A 22 -16.65 6.88 5.12
C THR A 22 -15.21 6.66 5.56
N THR A 23 -14.87 5.42 5.91
CA THR A 23 -13.49 5.00 6.06
C THR A 23 -12.89 5.19 4.68
N GLN A 24 -12.18 6.31 4.47
CA GLN A 24 -11.30 6.49 3.34
C GLN A 24 -10.30 5.34 3.42
N SER A 25 -10.57 4.23 2.72
CA SER A 25 -9.56 3.23 2.45
C SER A 25 -8.55 3.94 1.56
N SER A 26 -7.50 4.49 2.15
CA SER A 26 -6.27 4.79 1.41
C SER A 26 -5.94 3.52 0.65
N GLN A 27 -6.12 3.53 -0.68
CA GLN A 27 -5.83 2.37 -1.52
C GLN A 27 -4.38 2.01 -1.28
N GLN A 28 -4.19 0.88 -0.59
CA GLN A 28 -2.89 0.34 -0.26
C GLN A 28 -2.41 -0.41 -1.50
N ALA A 29 -1.20 -0.11 -1.97
CA ALA A 29 -0.68 -0.73 -3.16
C ALA A 29 -0.66 -2.26 -3.00
N GLU A 30 -1.19 -2.96 -4.00
CA GLU A 30 -1.26 -4.42 -4.01
C GLU A 30 0.14 -5.02 -4.18
N VAL A 31 1.00 -4.34 -4.95
CA VAL A 31 2.39 -4.75 -5.22
C VAL A 31 3.34 -3.59 -4.92
N VAL A 32 4.41 -3.87 -4.18
CA VAL A 32 5.47 -2.89 -3.90
C VAL A 32 6.76 -3.32 -4.57
N ILE A 33 7.45 -2.38 -5.21
CA ILE A 33 8.75 -2.59 -5.86
C ILE A 33 9.82 -1.76 -5.17
N LEU A 34 10.80 -2.43 -4.57
CA LEU A 34 12.00 -1.81 -3.99
C LEU A 34 13.11 -1.76 -5.04
N ILE A 35 13.54 -0.57 -5.46
CA ILE A 35 14.49 -0.40 -6.58
C ILE A 35 15.62 0.59 -6.32
N ASP A 36 16.86 0.20 -6.62
CA ASP A 36 18.05 1.03 -6.37
C ASP A 36 18.53 1.90 -7.52
N SER A 37 18.07 1.61 -8.73
CA SER A 37 18.49 2.33 -9.93
C SER A 37 17.40 2.29 -11.01
N GLY A 38 17.25 3.41 -11.71
CA GLY A 38 16.29 3.56 -12.80
C GLY A 38 14.83 3.69 -12.39
N SER A 39 13.95 3.54 -13.38
CA SER A 39 12.51 3.36 -13.22
C SER A 39 12.15 2.06 -13.92
N LEU A 40 11.53 1.10 -13.22
CA LEU A 40 11.00 -0.07 -13.91
C LEU A 40 9.84 0.44 -14.79
N LEU A 41 9.90 0.20 -16.09
CA LEU A 41 8.86 0.59 -17.05
C LEU A 41 7.60 -0.29 -16.89
N MET A 42 7.09 -0.48 -15.67
CA MET A 42 5.94 -1.35 -15.37
C MET A 42 4.58 -0.70 -15.67
N ARG A 43 4.51 0.62 -15.85
CA ARG A 43 3.23 1.35 -16.01
C ARG A 43 2.39 0.96 -17.23
N ARG A 44 2.85 0.06 -18.11
CA ARG A 44 2.11 -0.34 -19.33
C ARG A 44 1.55 -1.77 -19.32
N SER A 45 1.79 -2.60 -18.30
CA SER A 45 1.40 -4.03 -18.38
C SER A 45 0.83 -4.67 -17.10
N PHE A 46 0.63 -3.92 -16.02
CA PHE A 46 0.03 -4.47 -14.80
C PHE A 46 -1.33 -3.82 -14.54
N SER A 47 -2.36 -4.65 -14.39
CA SER A 47 -3.70 -4.23 -13.97
C SER A 47 -3.81 -3.99 -12.46
N GLN A 48 -2.76 -4.32 -11.70
CA GLN A 48 -2.69 -4.18 -10.25
C GLN A 48 -2.15 -2.80 -9.85
N ASP A 49 -2.50 -2.37 -8.64
CA ASP A 49 -1.96 -1.13 -8.06
C ASP A 49 -0.51 -1.37 -7.62
N ILE A 50 0.43 -0.68 -8.28
CA ILE A 50 1.86 -0.84 -8.08
C ILE A 50 2.45 0.44 -7.49
N GLU A 51 3.09 0.30 -6.34
CA GLU A 51 3.94 1.33 -5.78
C GLU A 51 5.42 1.01 -6.01
N GLN A 52 6.15 1.95 -6.59
CA GLN A 52 7.59 1.84 -6.77
C GLN A 52 8.31 2.75 -5.78
N ILE A 53 9.10 2.16 -4.90
CA ILE A 53 9.85 2.85 -3.85
C ILE A 53 11.34 2.77 -4.15
N LYS A 54 11.97 3.93 -4.28
CA LYS A 54 13.41 4.02 -4.52
C LYS A 54 14.18 3.71 -3.23
N CYS A 55 15.12 2.77 -3.30
CA CYS A 55 15.98 2.39 -2.19
C CYS A 55 17.45 2.39 -2.63
N GLN A 56 18.27 3.28 -2.08
CA GLN A 56 19.65 3.50 -2.59
C GLN A 56 20.54 2.24 -2.60
N ASN A 57 20.29 1.28 -1.72
CA ASN A 57 21.04 0.04 -1.56
C ASN A 57 20.25 -0.97 -0.71
N THR A 58 20.79 -2.18 -0.56
CA THR A 58 20.21 -3.26 0.25
C THR A 58 19.92 -2.84 1.71
N LYS A 59 20.77 -2.02 2.33
CA LYS A 59 20.55 -1.52 3.70
C LYS A 59 19.30 -0.65 3.80
N LYS A 60 19.06 0.22 2.81
CA LYS A 60 17.83 1.02 2.77
C LYS A 60 16.61 0.20 2.42
N ALA A 61 16.72 -0.78 1.53
CA ALA A 61 15.63 -1.73 1.28
C ALA A 61 15.22 -2.44 2.58
N LEU A 62 16.18 -2.91 3.38
CA LEU A 62 15.92 -3.56 4.66
C LEU A 62 15.13 -2.67 5.64
N GLY A 63 15.47 -1.37 5.70
CA GLY A 63 14.78 -0.41 6.57
C GLY A 63 13.36 -0.04 6.10
N LEU A 64 13.06 -0.21 4.82
CA LEU A 64 11.73 0.04 4.25
C LEU A 64 10.78 -1.14 4.45
N LEU A 65 11.26 -2.34 4.78
CA LEU A 65 10.41 -3.52 4.98
C LEU A 65 9.70 -3.48 6.34
N SER A 66 8.73 -2.58 6.48
CA SER A 66 7.78 -2.52 7.59
C SER A 66 6.40 -2.04 7.13
N GLU A 67 5.35 -2.43 7.85
CA GLU A 67 3.96 -2.01 7.52
C GLU A 67 3.80 -0.48 7.53
N GLU A 68 4.58 0.23 8.34
CA GLU A 68 4.59 1.70 8.38
C GLU A 68 5.05 2.34 7.06
N HIS A 69 6.03 1.74 6.38
CA HIS A 69 6.64 2.33 5.19
C HIS A 69 6.01 1.87 3.89
N ILE A 70 5.57 0.61 3.82
CA ILE A 70 5.09 0.02 2.55
C ILE A 70 3.69 -0.59 2.67
N GLY A 71 3.04 -0.45 3.83
CA GLY A 71 1.74 -1.04 4.06
C GLY A 71 1.77 -2.57 4.13
N ARG A 72 0.69 -3.22 3.70
CA ARG A 72 0.48 -4.67 3.64
C ARG A 72 0.29 -5.12 2.20
N PRO A 73 1.34 -5.04 1.36
CA PRO A 73 1.24 -5.47 -0.03
C PRO A 73 1.07 -6.98 -0.08
N THR A 74 0.42 -7.47 -1.14
CA THR A 74 0.31 -8.91 -1.41
C THR A 74 1.59 -9.47 -2.01
N HIS A 75 2.36 -8.63 -2.71
CA HIS A 75 3.61 -9.02 -3.35
C HIS A 75 4.67 -7.93 -3.18
N ILE A 76 5.92 -8.35 -3.00
CA ILE A 76 7.07 -7.46 -2.93
C ILE A 76 8.09 -7.89 -3.98
N ILE A 77 8.46 -6.99 -4.87
CA ILE A 77 9.53 -7.20 -5.86
C ILE A 77 10.78 -6.47 -5.37
N ILE A 78 11.86 -7.22 -5.18
CA ILE A 78 13.15 -6.68 -4.74
C ILE A 78 14.08 -6.58 -5.96
N HIS A 79 14.37 -5.36 -6.41
CA HIS A 79 15.33 -5.05 -7.47
C HIS A 79 16.39 -4.07 -6.97
N THR A 80 17.21 -4.53 -6.02
CA THR A 80 18.26 -3.75 -5.35
C THR A 80 19.55 -4.55 -5.28
N GLY A 81 20.70 -3.87 -5.16
CA GLY A 81 22.01 -4.51 -4.98
C GLY A 81 23.06 -4.08 -6.00
N THR A 82 22.66 -3.43 -7.10
CA THR A 82 23.58 -2.91 -8.12
C THR A 82 24.55 -1.90 -7.51
N ASN A 83 24.05 -1.02 -6.63
CA ASN A 83 24.89 -0.04 -5.94
C ASN A 83 25.77 -0.69 -4.86
N ASP A 84 25.34 -1.83 -4.29
CA ASP A 84 26.11 -2.58 -3.29
C ASP A 84 27.29 -3.32 -3.92
N LEU A 85 27.19 -3.76 -5.18
CA LEU A 85 28.28 -4.47 -5.90
C LEU A 85 29.57 -3.65 -5.93
N ARG A 86 29.45 -2.33 -6.09
CA ARG A 86 30.61 -1.42 -6.12
C ARG A 86 31.35 -1.37 -4.78
N MET A 87 30.65 -1.57 -3.66
CA MET A 87 31.22 -1.42 -2.32
C MET A 87 31.52 -2.75 -1.61
N GLN A 88 30.78 -3.81 -1.94
CA GLN A 88 30.75 -5.04 -1.15
C GLN A 88 31.12 -6.31 -1.92
N GLN A 89 31.21 -6.26 -3.25
CA GLN A 89 31.56 -7.40 -4.12
C GLN A 89 30.75 -8.67 -3.76
N GLU A 90 31.40 -9.74 -3.31
CA GLU A 90 30.76 -11.03 -2.99
C GLU A 90 29.74 -10.98 -1.83
N LYS A 91 29.80 -9.95 -0.98
CA LYS A 91 28.89 -9.84 0.18
C LYS A 91 27.47 -9.40 -0.18
N VAL A 92 27.25 -8.93 -1.41
CA VAL A 92 25.92 -8.51 -1.88
C VAL A 92 24.89 -9.63 -1.77
N ALA A 93 25.29 -10.88 -2.02
CA ALA A 93 24.40 -12.03 -1.87
C ALA A 93 23.87 -12.17 -0.44
N THR A 94 24.72 -11.96 0.57
CA THR A 94 24.33 -11.99 1.99
C THR A 94 23.37 -10.85 2.32
N SER A 95 23.64 -9.65 1.81
CA SER A 95 22.75 -8.50 2.04
C SER A 95 21.37 -8.70 1.38
N ILE A 96 21.32 -9.26 0.17
CA ILE A 96 20.05 -9.59 -0.51
C ILE A 96 19.29 -10.66 0.28
N ARG A 97 19.96 -11.71 0.77
CA ARG A 97 19.32 -12.74 1.62
C ARG A 97 18.67 -12.12 2.85
N ALA A 98 19.35 -11.20 3.53
CA ALA A 98 18.78 -10.51 4.70
C ALA A 98 17.53 -9.69 4.34
N VAL A 99 17.50 -9.04 3.17
CA VAL A 99 16.31 -8.32 2.68
C VAL A 99 15.16 -9.31 2.41
N ILE A 100 15.43 -10.45 1.78
CA ILE A 100 14.42 -11.48 1.51
C ILE A 100 13.86 -12.05 2.81
N GLU A 101 14.73 -12.46 3.75
CA GLU A 101 14.32 -13.00 5.05
C GLU A 101 13.47 -11.99 5.82
N LYS A 102 13.85 -10.70 5.81
CA LYS A 102 13.07 -9.65 6.46
C LYS A 102 11.71 -9.47 5.80
N ALA A 103 11.62 -9.54 4.47
CA ALA A 103 10.35 -9.43 3.75
C ALA A 103 9.44 -10.61 4.10
N SER A 104 9.93 -11.85 3.98
CA SER A 104 9.15 -13.06 4.28
C SER A 104 8.71 -13.17 5.74
N THR A 105 9.49 -12.64 6.68
CA THR A 105 9.10 -12.62 8.11
C THR A 105 8.10 -11.52 8.46
N THR A 106 8.15 -10.40 7.74
CA THR A 106 7.27 -9.24 8.02
C THR A 106 5.95 -9.33 7.23
N PHE A 107 5.98 -9.96 6.06
CA PHE A 107 4.85 -10.09 5.12
C PHE A 107 4.74 -11.56 4.66
N PRO A 108 4.14 -12.44 5.48
CA PRO A 108 3.98 -13.85 5.15
C PRO A 108 2.89 -14.12 4.11
#